data_AF-A0A8H7PDV6-F1
#
_entry.id   AF-A0A8H7PDV6-F1
#
_cell.length_a   1.000
_cell.length_b   1.000
_cell.length_c   1.000
_cell.angle_alpha   90.00
_cell.angle_beta   90.00
_cell.angle_gamma   90.00
#
_symmetry.space_group_name_H-M   'P 1'
#
loop_
_entity.id
_entity.type
_entity.pdbx_description
1 polymer ?
#
loop_
_entity_poly.entity_id
_entity_poly.type
_entity_poly.pdbx_seq_one_letter_code
_entity_poly.pdbx_strand_id
1 'polypeptide(L)'
;MSPPNAIARRYNHLELITEHLGYLPVRFTDDFYNACIGCMSKAVEGVEAFINTLPGDEKKKVEGVEKFDILLDNVFDKRFVVFEEFVFNNIFRLPDNLPITLSHNKNLNFTYTQAYEDHLDKELEEMRKNVIAQKALRFKLKSQIQSTDQLTKRLEYCQKELGFLSSIPKQHGISQIGDTMDLVSNQLQQLQSLMRPLKEFVADSEKMAYLSKEDVRAQYIKQDVRRQLRLFTDEHMDDQVVHDLVRQELVEKTTDIATLSDLQALKEHYV
;
A
#
# COMPACT_ATOMS: atom_id res chain seq x y z
N MET A 1 -7.97 -32.51 26.92
CA MET A 1 -7.35 -33.55 26.08
C MET A 1 -6.02 -33.88 26.71
N SER A 2 -5.92 -35.05 27.36
CA SER A 2 -4.67 -35.52 27.95
C SER A 2 -3.63 -35.71 26.84
N PRO A 3 -2.36 -35.31 27.04
CA PRO A 3 -1.34 -35.56 26.03
C PRO A 3 -1.21 -37.07 25.84
N PRO A 4 -1.20 -37.57 24.58
CA PRO A 4 -1.00 -38.98 24.33
C PRO A 4 0.36 -39.37 24.90
N ASN A 5 0.39 -40.48 25.65
CA ASN A 5 1.61 -41.08 26.20
C ASN A 5 2.76 -40.94 25.20
N ALA A 6 3.76 -40.11 25.54
CA ALA A 6 4.97 -39.98 24.78
C ALA A 6 5.67 -41.34 24.79
N ILE A 7 5.50 -42.11 23.72
CA ILE A 7 6.21 -43.38 23.55
C ILE A 7 7.68 -43.00 23.35
N ALA A 8 8.52 -43.37 24.31
CA ALA A 8 9.96 -43.16 24.21
C ALA A 8 10.47 -43.83 22.94
N ARG A 9 11.26 -43.10 22.15
CA ARG A 9 11.95 -43.64 20.98
C ARG A 9 12.71 -44.91 21.41
N ARG A 10 12.54 -46.00 20.66
CA ARG A 10 13.34 -47.22 20.88
C ARG A 10 14.75 -46.93 20.43
N TYR A 11 15.64 -46.84 21.40
CA TYR A 11 17.06 -46.64 21.14
C TYR A 11 17.79 -47.97 21.08
N ASN A 12 18.69 -48.09 20.11
CA ASN A 12 19.85 -48.95 20.33
C ASN A 12 20.72 -48.28 21.41
N HIS A 13 21.25 -49.10 22.30
CA HIS A 13 22.02 -48.66 23.45
C HIS A 13 23.15 -47.67 23.09
N LEU A 14 23.88 -47.96 22.00
CA LEU A 14 24.94 -47.08 21.48
C LEU A 14 24.41 -45.75 20.97
N GLU A 15 23.28 -45.75 20.26
CA GLU A 15 22.67 -44.53 19.69
C GLU A 15 22.29 -43.54 20.79
N LEU A 16 21.66 -44.03 21.86
CA LEU A 16 21.27 -43.19 23.00
C LEU A 16 22.48 -42.52 23.65
N ILE A 17 23.57 -43.25 23.82
CA ILE A 17 24.79 -42.74 24.44
C ILE A 17 25.48 -41.75 23.52
N THR A 18 25.56 -42.05 22.22
CA THR A 18 26.14 -41.13 21.25
C THR A 18 25.36 -39.82 21.17
N GLU A 19 24.02 -39.89 21.21
CA GLU A 19 23.17 -38.71 21.20
C GLU A 19 23.29 -37.93 22.52
N HIS A 20 23.45 -38.61 23.64
CA HIS A 20 23.64 -37.97 24.95
C HIS A 20 25.00 -37.28 25.11
N LEU A 21 26.07 -37.97 24.74
CA LEU A 21 27.45 -37.49 24.90
C LEU A 21 27.86 -36.53 23.77
N GLY A 22 27.21 -36.61 22.61
CA GLY A 22 27.58 -35.84 21.41
C GLY A 22 28.83 -36.38 20.70
N TYR A 23 29.37 -37.52 21.14
CA TYR A 23 30.49 -38.21 20.52
C TYR A 23 30.34 -39.72 20.65
N LEU A 24 31.09 -40.46 19.83
CA LEU A 24 31.17 -41.92 19.89
C LEU A 24 32.02 -42.36 21.08
N PRO A 25 31.53 -43.25 21.97
CA PRO A 25 32.33 -43.78 23.09
C PRO A 25 33.70 -44.34 22.68
N VAL A 26 33.81 -44.90 21.46
CA VAL A 26 35.09 -45.35 20.87
C VAL A 26 36.10 -44.20 20.73
N ARG A 27 35.65 -42.99 20.39
CA ARG A 27 36.55 -41.83 20.32
C ARG A 27 37.14 -41.47 21.68
N PHE A 28 36.38 -41.67 22.76
CA PHE A 28 36.90 -41.43 24.10
C PHE A 28 38.05 -42.39 24.45
N THR A 29 37.89 -43.68 24.15
CA THR A 29 38.96 -44.66 24.37
C THR A 29 40.16 -44.40 23.48
N ASP A 30 39.96 -44.02 22.21
CA ASP A 30 41.04 -43.67 21.29
C ASP A 30 41.83 -42.43 21.76
N ASP A 31 41.13 -41.36 22.14
CA ASP A 31 41.75 -40.13 22.64
C ASP A 31 42.51 -40.39 23.95
N PHE A 32 41.97 -41.24 24.82
CA PHE A 32 42.62 -41.66 26.05
C PHE A 32 43.87 -42.50 25.79
N TYR A 33 43.82 -43.44 24.85
CA TYR A 33 44.98 -44.22 24.39
C TYR A 33 46.11 -43.31 23.91
N ASN A 34 45.78 -42.38 23.01
CA ASN A 34 46.74 -41.42 22.45
C ASN A 34 47.35 -40.53 23.54
N ALA A 35 46.55 -40.07 24.51
CA ALA A 35 47.04 -39.29 25.63
C ALA A 35 48.01 -40.09 26.51
N CYS A 36 47.69 -41.34 26.82
CA CYS A 36 48.55 -42.23 27.61
C CYS A 36 49.87 -42.52 26.91
N ILE A 37 49.86 -42.85 25.62
CA ILE A 37 51.09 -43.03 24.83
C ILE A 37 51.92 -41.76 24.84
N GLY A 38 51.31 -40.61 24.59
CA GLY A 38 52.03 -39.33 24.65
C GLY A 38 52.67 -39.05 26.01
N CYS A 39 52.07 -39.51 27.11
CA CYS A 39 52.67 -39.45 28.44
C CYS A 39 53.79 -40.49 28.64
N MET A 40 53.62 -41.71 28.14
CA MET A 40 54.63 -42.77 28.22
C MET A 40 55.89 -42.39 27.46
N SER A 41 55.78 -41.92 26.22
CA SER A 41 56.93 -41.47 25.43
C SER A 41 57.69 -40.36 26.15
N LYS A 42 57.00 -39.38 26.74
CA LYS A 42 57.63 -38.32 27.55
C LYS A 42 58.31 -38.87 28.81
N ALA A 43 57.74 -39.89 29.44
CA ALA A 43 58.36 -40.53 30.59
C ALA A 43 59.63 -41.29 30.19
N VAL A 44 59.61 -42.00 29.05
CA VAL A 44 60.77 -42.69 28.48
C VAL A 44 61.86 -41.69 28.09
N GLU A 45 61.52 -40.57 27.44
CA GLU A 45 62.45 -39.47 27.16
C GLU A 45 63.09 -38.92 28.46
N GLY A 46 62.30 -38.77 29.52
CA GLY A 46 62.82 -38.34 30.83
C GLY A 46 63.76 -39.36 31.47
N VAL A 47 63.45 -40.65 31.34
CA VAL A 47 64.31 -41.75 31.80
C VAL A 47 65.60 -41.80 30.98
N GLU A 48 65.53 -41.64 29.67
CA GLU A 48 66.67 -41.57 28.77
C GLU A 48 67.60 -40.40 29.15
N ALA A 49 67.02 -39.20 29.33
CA ALA A 49 67.75 -38.03 29.77
C ALA A 49 68.45 -38.27 31.12
N PHE A 50 67.78 -38.92 32.07
CA PHE A 50 68.36 -39.27 33.36
C PHE A 50 69.51 -40.28 33.22
N ILE A 51 69.31 -41.37 32.47
CA ILE A 51 70.33 -42.41 32.25
C ILE A 51 71.58 -41.84 31.55
N ASN A 52 71.39 -40.86 30.67
CA ASN A 52 72.50 -40.16 30.01
C ASN A 52 73.37 -39.34 30.97
N THR A 53 72.86 -38.93 32.13
CA THR A 53 73.66 -38.24 33.15
C THR A 53 74.52 -39.17 34.01
N LEU A 54 74.22 -40.47 34.04
CA LEU A 54 74.94 -41.45 34.85
C LEU A 54 76.24 -41.90 34.16
N PRO A 55 77.32 -42.26 34.88
CA PRO A 55 78.51 -42.84 34.29
C PRO A 55 78.24 -44.30 33.83
N GLY A 56 78.72 -44.68 32.64
CA GLY A 56 78.57 -46.05 32.12
C GLY A 56 78.68 -46.15 30.60
N ASP A 57 78.74 -47.39 30.10
CA ASP A 57 78.82 -47.72 28.67
C ASP A 57 77.56 -47.24 27.91
N GLU A 58 77.75 -46.31 26.97
CA GLU A 58 76.67 -45.67 26.20
C GLU A 58 75.84 -46.70 25.42
N LYS A 59 76.46 -47.75 24.90
CA LYS A 59 75.74 -48.78 24.13
C LYS A 59 74.72 -49.53 24.98
N LYS A 60 75.10 -49.87 26.21
CA LYS A 60 74.22 -50.59 27.15
C LYS A 60 73.08 -49.72 27.67
N LYS A 61 73.31 -48.41 27.76
CA LYS A 61 72.28 -47.44 28.16
C LYS A 61 71.18 -47.32 27.11
N VAL A 62 71.56 -47.11 25.85
CA VAL A 62 70.61 -46.99 24.74
C VAL A 62 69.81 -48.29 24.57
N GLU A 63 70.49 -49.44 24.57
CA GLU A 63 69.82 -50.75 24.48
C GLU A 63 68.87 -51.01 25.66
N GLY A 64 69.22 -50.53 26.86
CA GLY A 64 68.37 -50.66 28.05
C GLY A 64 67.10 -49.81 27.96
N VAL A 65 67.20 -48.57 27.46
CA VAL A 65 66.06 -47.68 27.25
C VAL A 65 65.14 -48.23 26.16
N GLU A 66 65.69 -48.67 25.03
CA GLU A 66 64.91 -49.27 23.94
C GLU A 66 64.15 -50.52 24.41
N LYS A 67 64.82 -51.39 25.18
CA LYS A 67 64.16 -52.57 25.78
C LYS A 67 63.08 -52.18 26.79
N PHE A 68 63.31 -51.14 27.58
CA PHE A 68 62.33 -50.63 28.53
C PHE A 68 61.08 -50.08 27.80
N ASP A 69 61.28 -49.31 26.74
CA ASP A 69 60.22 -48.74 25.90
C ASP A 69 59.34 -49.85 25.31
N ILE A 70 59.95 -50.83 24.64
CA ILE A 70 59.25 -52.00 24.09
C ILE A 70 58.48 -52.77 25.17
N LEU A 71 59.07 -52.97 26.36
CA LEU A 71 58.37 -53.66 27.45
C LEU A 71 57.19 -52.85 27.97
N LEU A 72 57.35 -51.53 28.09
CA LEU A 72 56.32 -50.63 28.58
C LEU A 72 55.12 -50.60 27.63
N ASP A 73 55.36 -50.48 26.33
CA ASP A 73 54.32 -50.54 25.29
C ASP A 73 53.56 -51.87 25.33
N ASN A 74 54.28 -52.99 25.34
CA ASN A 74 53.67 -54.32 25.40
C ASN A 74 52.80 -54.56 26.64
N VAL A 75 53.19 -53.99 27.78
CA VAL A 75 52.40 -54.08 29.02
C VAL A 75 51.21 -53.15 28.94
N PHE A 76 51.40 -51.93 28.45
CA PHE A 76 50.35 -50.94 28.33
C PHE A 76 49.24 -51.42 27.39
N ASP A 77 49.55 -51.86 26.17
CA ASP A 77 48.57 -52.33 25.19
C ASP A 77 47.68 -53.45 25.76
N LYS A 78 48.30 -54.44 26.42
CA LYS A 78 47.57 -55.54 27.04
C LYS A 78 46.62 -55.08 28.14
N ARG A 79 47.01 -54.07 28.93
CA ARG A 79 46.16 -53.51 29.97
C ARG A 79 45.10 -52.60 29.38
N PHE A 80 45.42 -51.92 28.29
CA PHE A 80 44.52 -51.02 27.61
C PHE A 80 43.34 -51.76 26.99
N VAL A 81 43.55 -52.92 26.38
CA VAL A 81 42.46 -53.77 25.88
C VAL A 81 41.47 -54.14 26.98
N VAL A 82 41.97 -54.51 28.17
CA VAL A 82 41.12 -54.83 29.33
C VAL A 82 40.38 -53.59 29.85
N PHE A 83 41.03 -52.44 29.84
CA PHE A 83 40.42 -51.16 30.20
C PHE A 83 39.32 -50.75 29.22
N GLU A 84 39.58 -50.87 27.92
CA GLU A 84 38.62 -50.58 26.85
C GLU A 84 37.36 -51.44 27.01
N GLU A 85 37.54 -52.75 27.18
CA GLU A 85 36.44 -53.67 27.43
C GLU A 85 35.65 -53.30 28.69
N PHE A 86 36.34 -52.94 29.78
CA PHE A 86 35.69 -52.51 31.02
C PHE A 86 34.86 -51.24 30.82
N VAL A 87 35.40 -50.25 30.10
CA VAL A 87 34.76 -48.97 29.83
C VAL A 87 33.48 -49.17 29.02
N PHE A 88 33.51 -49.97 27.96
CA PHE A 88 32.32 -50.26 27.17
C PHE A 88 31.27 -51.07 27.93
N ASN A 89 31.70 -52.05 28.73
CA ASN A 89 30.79 -52.97 29.41
C ASN A 89 30.19 -52.42 30.70
N ASN A 90 30.81 -51.40 31.33
CA ASN A 90 30.38 -50.88 32.64
C ASN A 90 30.03 -49.40 32.60
N ILE A 91 30.89 -48.55 32.04
CA ILE A 91 30.70 -47.09 32.09
C ILE A 91 29.71 -46.67 31.01
N PHE A 92 29.94 -47.13 29.78
CA PHE A 92 29.05 -46.86 28.67
C PHE A 92 27.95 -47.91 28.55
N ARG A 93 27.74 -48.81 29.51
CA ARG A 93 26.60 -49.74 29.44
C ARG A 93 25.39 -49.18 30.20
N LEU A 94 24.24 -49.10 29.52
CA LEU A 94 22.97 -48.70 30.10
C LEU A 94 22.10 -49.95 30.24
N PRO A 95 21.30 -50.08 31.30
CA PRO A 95 20.35 -51.18 31.44
C PRO A 95 19.30 -51.16 30.33
N ASP A 96 18.95 -52.34 29.80
CA ASP A 96 18.09 -52.51 28.62
C ASP A 96 16.65 -51.96 28.78
N ASN A 97 16.24 -51.55 29.99
CA ASN A 97 14.89 -51.09 30.30
C ASN A 97 14.86 -49.74 31.02
N LEU A 98 15.82 -48.83 30.78
CA LEU A 98 15.77 -47.50 31.35
C LEU A 98 14.88 -46.56 30.50
N PRO A 99 13.80 -45.97 31.06
CA PRO A 99 12.98 -44.98 30.36
C PRO A 99 13.69 -43.61 30.33
N ILE A 100 14.85 -43.53 29.70
CA ILE A 100 15.59 -42.28 29.53
C ILE A 100 14.99 -41.52 28.34
N THR A 101 14.33 -40.41 28.64
CA THR A 101 13.98 -39.40 27.63
C THR A 101 15.00 -38.27 27.66
N LEU A 102 15.78 -38.11 26.60
CA LEU A 102 16.68 -36.97 26.44
C LEU A 102 15.91 -35.65 26.46
N SER A 103 16.53 -34.57 26.93
CA SER A 103 15.87 -33.26 27.09
C SER A 103 15.24 -32.72 25.81
N HIS A 104 15.88 -32.93 24.66
CA HIS A 104 15.38 -32.50 23.35
C HIS A 104 14.28 -33.41 22.79
N ASN A 105 14.10 -34.62 23.33
CA ASN A 105 13.06 -35.56 22.89
C ASN A 105 11.77 -35.46 23.70
N LYS A 106 11.70 -34.57 24.69
CA LYS A 106 10.52 -34.41 25.58
C LYS A 106 9.24 -33.95 24.85
N ASN A 107 9.39 -33.22 23.73
CA ASN A 107 8.26 -32.69 22.96
C ASN A 107 8.07 -33.38 21.61
N LEU A 108 8.88 -34.40 21.32
CA LEU A 108 8.79 -35.15 20.07
C LEU A 108 7.87 -36.34 20.27
N ASN A 109 6.81 -36.40 19.49
CA ASN A 109 5.92 -37.54 19.47
C ASN A 109 6.24 -38.39 18.24
N PHE A 110 6.97 -39.48 18.45
CA PHE A 110 7.39 -40.40 17.39
C PHE A 110 6.26 -41.31 16.89
N THR A 111 5.02 -41.09 17.36
CA THR A 111 3.83 -41.87 16.96
C THR A 111 3.17 -41.32 15.68
N TYR A 112 3.59 -40.14 15.21
CA TYR A 112 3.05 -39.59 13.97
C TYR A 112 3.45 -40.46 12.78
N THR A 113 2.46 -40.86 12.00
CA THR A 113 2.66 -41.64 10.77
C THR A 113 2.92 -40.68 9.62
N GLN A 114 3.64 -41.11 8.58
CA GLN A 114 3.85 -40.32 7.36
C GLN A 114 2.55 -39.74 6.79
N ALA A 115 1.45 -40.51 6.81
CA ALA A 115 0.15 -40.04 6.36
C ALA A 115 -0.41 -38.84 7.16
N TYR A 116 -0.05 -38.73 8.45
CA TYR A 116 -0.41 -37.59 9.29
C TYR A 116 0.45 -36.37 8.97
N GLU A 117 1.74 -36.55 8.70
CA GLU A 117 2.62 -35.46 8.22
C GLU A 117 2.15 -34.92 6.88
N ASP A 118 1.82 -35.80 5.92
CA ASP A 118 1.28 -35.41 4.62
C ASP A 118 -0.08 -34.68 4.74
N HIS A 119 -0.89 -35.04 5.73
CA HIS A 119 -2.12 -34.32 6.06
C HIS A 119 -1.82 -32.92 6.62
N LEU A 120 -0.89 -32.81 7.56
CA LEU A 120 -0.46 -31.52 8.12
C LEU A 120 0.09 -30.59 7.04
N ASP A 121 0.86 -31.11 6.10
CA ASP A 121 1.39 -30.31 5.00
C ASP A 121 0.29 -29.77 4.09
N LYS A 122 -0.73 -30.60 3.81
CA LYS A 122 -1.92 -30.15 3.07
C LYS A 122 -2.69 -29.08 3.83
N GLU A 123 -2.89 -29.27 5.13
CA GLU A 123 -3.55 -28.29 6.00
C GLU A 123 -2.77 -26.97 6.07
N LEU A 124 -1.45 -27.04 6.19
CA LEU A 124 -0.56 -25.87 6.16
C LEU A 124 -0.65 -25.13 4.83
N GLU A 125 -0.68 -25.84 3.71
CA GLU A 125 -0.85 -25.22 2.39
C GLU A 125 -2.23 -24.58 2.21
N GLU A 126 -3.28 -25.21 2.73
CA GLU A 126 -4.62 -24.61 2.74
C GLU A 126 -4.65 -23.33 3.58
N MET A 127 -4.05 -23.36 4.77
CA MET A 127 -3.93 -22.18 5.63
C MET A 127 -3.09 -21.08 5.00
N ARG A 128 -2.00 -21.40 4.30
CA ARG A 128 -1.21 -20.44 3.53
C ARG A 128 -2.06 -19.76 2.45
N LYS A 129 -2.83 -20.53 1.68
CA LYS A 129 -3.75 -20.00 0.67
C LYS A 129 -4.82 -19.10 1.29
N ASN A 130 -5.39 -19.51 2.41
CA ASN A 130 -6.38 -18.71 3.14
C ASN A 130 -5.80 -17.37 3.61
N VAL A 131 -4.59 -17.37 4.16
CA VAL A 131 -3.90 -16.13 4.58
C VAL A 131 -3.65 -15.20 3.39
N ILE A 132 -3.23 -15.74 2.24
CA ILE A 132 -3.00 -14.94 1.03
C ILE A 132 -4.33 -14.33 0.53
N ALA A 133 -5.40 -15.13 0.48
CA ALA A 133 -6.72 -14.66 0.09
C ALA A 133 -7.24 -13.55 1.02
N GLN A 134 -7.08 -13.73 2.34
CA GLN A 134 -7.44 -12.71 3.33
C GLN A 134 -6.60 -11.43 3.19
N LYS A 135 -5.30 -11.55 2.92
CA LYS A 135 -4.44 -10.38 2.65
C LYS A 135 -4.88 -9.63 1.40
N ALA A 136 -5.21 -10.33 0.32
CA ALA A 136 -5.70 -9.73 -0.92
C ALA A 136 -7.06 -9.03 -0.71
N LEU A 137 -7.98 -9.66 0.02
CA LEU A 137 -9.26 -9.08 0.39
C LEU A 137 -9.06 -7.80 1.23
N ARG A 138 -8.20 -7.86 2.25
CA ARG A 138 -7.87 -6.72 3.10
C ARG A 138 -7.31 -5.55 2.28
N PHE A 139 -6.46 -5.83 1.30
CA PHE A 139 -5.93 -4.81 0.40
C PHE A 139 -7.05 -4.14 -0.41
N LYS A 140 -7.94 -4.93 -1.02
CA LYS A 140 -9.10 -4.40 -1.77
C LYS A 140 -10.02 -3.57 -0.88
N LEU A 141 -10.37 -4.07 0.31
CA LEU A 141 -11.22 -3.35 1.27
C LEU A 141 -10.58 -2.01 1.68
N LYS A 142 -9.27 -2.00 1.97
CA LYS A 142 -8.56 -0.76 2.32
C LYS A 142 -8.59 0.25 1.17
N SER A 143 -8.39 -0.20 -0.07
CA SER A 143 -8.49 0.67 -1.24
C SER A 143 -9.90 1.24 -1.42
N GLN A 144 -10.93 0.42 -1.21
CA GLN A 144 -12.33 0.87 -1.31
C GLN A 144 -12.67 1.88 -0.22
N ILE A 145 -12.26 1.64 1.03
CA ILE A 145 -12.42 2.60 2.14
C ILE A 145 -11.80 3.94 1.77
N GLN A 146 -10.58 3.95 1.22
CA GLN A 146 -9.94 5.19 0.80
C GLN A 146 -10.71 5.93 -0.30
N SER A 147 -11.23 5.20 -1.31
CA SER A 147 -12.04 5.81 -2.37
C SER A 147 -13.36 6.36 -1.82
N THR A 148 -14.03 5.62 -0.93
CA THR A 148 -15.26 6.09 -0.28
C THR A 148 -15.00 7.30 0.59
N ASP A 149 -13.92 7.32 1.40
CA ASP A 149 -13.55 8.47 2.21
C ASP A 149 -13.29 9.72 1.37
N GLN A 150 -12.63 9.57 0.22
CA GLN A 150 -12.42 10.68 -0.72
C GLN A 150 -13.74 11.20 -1.29
N LEU A 151 -14.65 10.29 -1.65
CA LEU A 151 -15.97 10.66 -2.16
C LEU A 151 -16.79 11.38 -1.08
N THR A 152 -16.79 10.87 0.15
CA THR A 152 -17.46 11.49 1.30
C THR A 152 -16.94 12.90 1.53
N LYS A 153 -15.62 13.11 1.52
CA LYS A 153 -15.03 14.45 1.65
C LYS A 153 -15.46 15.41 0.54
N ARG A 154 -15.56 14.92 -0.71
CA ARG A 154 -16.06 15.73 -1.84
C ARG A 154 -17.53 16.09 -1.66
N LEU A 155 -18.36 15.13 -1.25
CA LEU A 155 -19.78 15.36 -0.98
C LEU A 155 -19.98 16.33 0.18
N GLU A 156 -19.22 16.21 1.26
CA GLU A 156 -19.23 17.17 2.37
C GLU A 156 -18.82 18.58 1.91
N TYR A 157 -17.83 18.69 1.02
CA TYR A 157 -17.42 19.96 0.43
C TYR A 157 -18.55 20.57 -0.41
N CYS A 158 -19.14 19.81 -1.33
CA CYS A 158 -20.29 20.27 -2.13
C CYS A 158 -21.50 20.61 -1.25
N GLN A 159 -21.74 19.86 -0.17
CA GLN A 159 -22.81 20.16 0.78
C GLN A 159 -22.55 21.49 1.50
N LYS A 160 -21.30 21.80 1.87
CA LYS A 160 -20.93 23.10 2.45
C LYS A 160 -21.09 24.24 1.45
N GLU A 161 -20.69 24.04 0.19
CA GLU A 161 -20.91 25.02 -0.88
C GLU A 161 -22.39 25.25 -1.16
N LEU A 162 -23.20 24.20 -1.25
CA LEU A 162 -24.65 24.31 -1.39
C LEU A 162 -25.29 24.95 -0.15
N GLY A 163 -24.80 24.63 1.04
CA GLY A 163 -25.22 25.28 2.29
C GLY A 163 -24.92 26.77 2.28
N PHE A 164 -23.73 27.16 1.79
CA PHE A 164 -23.34 28.55 1.59
C PHE A 164 -24.25 29.24 0.56
N LEU A 165 -24.43 28.65 -0.63
CA LEU A 165 -25.30 29.17 -1.69
C LEU A 165 -26.77 29.25 -1.27
N SER A 166 -27.24 28.35 -0.40
CA SER A 166 -28.59 28.39 0.19
C SER A 166 -28.70 29.45 1.30
N SER A 167 -27.60 29.80 1.96
CA SER A 167 -27.56 30.83 3.00
C SER A 167 -27.48 32.26 2.45
N ILE A 168 -26.92 32.46 1.25
CA ILE A 168 -26.82 33.78 0.58
C ILE A 168 -28.21 34.41 0.35
N PRO A 169 -29.22 33.71 -0.24
CA PRO A 169 -30.57 34.25 -0.38
C PRO A 169 -31.19 34.66 0.97
N LYS A 170 -30.97 33.85 2.03
CA LYS A 170 -31.47 34.14 3.38
C LYS A 170 -30.84 35.40 3.97
N GLN A 171 -29.55 35.67 3.72
CA GLN A 171 -28.86 36.88 4.17
C GLN A 171 -29.35 38.14 3.45
N HIS A 172 -29.75 38.02 2.19
CA HIS A 172 -30.33 39.13 1.41
C HIS A 172 -31.85 39.25 1.52
N GLY A 173 -32.50 38.49 2.43
CA GLY A 173 -33.94 38.56 2.66
C GLY A 173 -34.80 37.99 1.52
N ILE A 174 -34.20 37.25 0.60
CA ILE A 174 -34.87 36.59 -0.52
C ILE A 174 -35.27 35.19 -0.03
N SER A 175 -36.57 34.88 -0.03
CA SER A 175 -37.07 33.52 0.25
C SER A 175 -36.56 32.54 -0.83
N GLN A 176 -36.77 31.22 -0.65
CA GLN A 176 -36.17 30.21 -1.52
C GLN A 176 -36.34 30.57 -3.00
N ILE A 177 -35.30 30.37 -3.80
CA ILE A 177 -35.24 30.85 -5.20
C ILE A 177 -36.47 30.37 -6.01
N GLY A 178 -36.97 29.16 -5.72
CA GLY A 178 -38.21 28.62 -6.29
C GLY A 178 -39.42 29.51 -6.01
N ASP A 179 -39.67 29.83 -4.73
CA ASP A 179 -40.80 30.67 -4.31
C ASP A 179 -40.73 32.08 -4.91
N THR A 180 -39.54 32.65 -5.03
CA THR A 180 -39.37 33.97 -5.67
C THR A 180 -39.54 33.93 -7.18
N MET A 181 -39.14 32.84 -7.85
CA MET A 181 -39.38 32.66 -9.28
C MET A 181 -40.86 32.44 -9.57
N ASP A 182 -41.56 31.69 -8.72
CA ASP A 182 -43.01 31.51 -8.83
C ASP A 182 -43.75 32.81 -8.57
N LEU A 183 -43.32 33.60 -7.58
CA LEU A 183 -43.91 34.91 -7.29
C LEU A 183 -43.66 35.92 -8.43
N VAL A 184 -42.45 35.98 -8.99
CA VAL A 184 -42.15 36.84 -10.14
C VAL A 184 -42.88 36.37 -11.40
N SER A 185 -43.01 35.07 -11.62
CA SER A 185 -43.79 34.50 -12.74
C SER A 185 -45.27 34.85 -12.61
N ASN A 186 -45.84 34.70 -11.40
CA ASN A 186 -47.22 35.08 -11.11
C ASN A 186 -47.44 36.59 -11.26
N GLN A 187 -46.49 37.41 -10.78
CA GLN A 187 -46.55 38.87 -10.96
C GLN A 187 -46.40 39.28 -12.44
N LEU A 188 -45.55 38.60 -13.21
CA LEU A 188 -45.44 38.81 -14.65
C LEU A 188 -46.71 38.41 -15.39
N GLN A 189 -47.35 37.31 -15.02
CA GLN A 189 -48.65 36.91 -15.58
C GLN A 189 -49.74 37.91 -15.22
N GLN A 190 -49.77 38.40 -13.98
CA GLN A 190 -50.70 39.46 -13.56
C GLN A 190 -50.43 40.76 -14.32
N LEU A 191 -49.17 41.17 -14.47
CA LEU A 191 -48.81 42.37 -15.20
C LEU A 191 -49.10 42.23 -16.70
N GLN A 192 -48.89 41.05 -17.30
CA GLN A 192 -49.35 40.75 -18.65
C GLN A 192 -50.89 40.80 -18.76
N SER A 193 -51.60 40.31 -17.74
CA SER A 193 -53.06 40.35 -17.69
C SER A 193 -53.63 41.75 -17.45
N LEU A 194 -52.84 42.69 -16.91
CA LEU A 194 -53.18 44.11 -16.74
C LEU A 194 -52.72 44.95 -17.94
N MET A 195 -51.62 44.57 -18.57
CA MET A 195 -51.14 45.16 -19.82
C MET A 195 -52.00 44.76 -21.02
N ARG A 196 -52.67 43.60 -20.99
CA ARG A 196 -53.62 43.17 -22.02
C ARG A 196 -54.84 44.10 -22.13
N PRO A 197 -55.56 44.41 -21.04
CA PRO A 197 -56.60 45.41 -21.05
C PRO A 197 -56.05 46.81 -21.23
N LEU A 198 -54.81 47.16 -20.84
CA LEU A 198 -54.21 48.45 -21.24
C LEU A 198 -53.88 48.52 -22.74
N LYS A 199 -53.47 47.42 -23.37
CA LYS A 199 -53.32 47.32 -24.84
C LYS A 199 -54.68 47.42 -25.53
N GLU A 200 -55.70 46.79 -24.97
CA GLU A 200 -57.07 46.88 -25.45
C GLU A 200 -57.68 48.26 -25.15
N PHE A 201 -57.35 48.94 -24.05
CA PHE A 201 -57.79 50.30 -23.71
C PHE A 201 -57.01 51.37 -24.47
N VAL A 202 -55.77 51.08 -24.88
CA VAL A 202 -55.02 51.89 -25.85
C VAL A 202 -55.56 51.66 -27.27
N ALA A 203 -56.15 50.49 -27.56
CA ALA A 203 -56.88 50.21 -28.80
C ALA A 203 -58.33 50.78 -28.78
N ASP A 204 -58.99 50.81 -27.62
CA ASP A 204 -60.40 51.21 -27.42
C ASP A 204 -60.56 52.64 -26.89
N SER A 205 -59.48 53.33 -26.50
CA SER A 205 -59.49 54.77 -26.32
C SER A 205 -59.48 55.46 -27.68
N GLU A 206 -60.63 55.41 -28.34
CA GLU A 206 -61.04 56.26 -29.47
C GLU A 206 -60.94 57.78 -29.15
N LYS A 207 -60.45 58.18 -27.96
CA LYS A 207 -60.22 59.58 -27.58
C LYS A 207 -58.77 60.06 -27.67
N MET A 208 -57.85 59.27 -28.25
CA MET A 208 -56.59 59.79 -28.80
C MET A 208 -56.53 59.75 -30.35
N ALA A 209 -57.59 59.26 -31.01
CA ALA A 209 -57.76 59.42 -32.46
C ALA A 209 -57.99 60.88 -32.89
N TYR A 210 -58.31 61.78 -31.95
CA TYR A 210 -58.41 63.22 -32.16
C TYR A 210 -57.08 63.98 -31.98
N LEU A 211 -56.04 63.36 -31.41
CA LEU A 211 -54.69 63.92 -31.37
C LEU A 211 -53.76 63.33 -32.45
N SER A 212 -54.19 62.26 -33.13
CA SER A 212 -53.47 61.64 -34.26
C SER A 212 -54.11 61.93 -35.63
N LYS A 213 -55.22 62.68 -35.70
CA LYS A 213 -55.62 63.30 -36.97
C LYS A 213 -54.70 64.49 -37.18
N GLU A 214 -53.81 64.39 -38.15
CA GLU A 214 -53.22 65.56 -38.78
C GLU A 214 -54.34 66.56 -39.05
N ASP A 215 -54.24 67.74 -38.44
CA ASP A 215 -55.14 68.86 -38.69
C ASP A 215 -55.25 69.04 -40.22
N VAL A 216 -56.46 69.24 -40.75
CA VAL A 216 -56.66 69.43 -42.21
C VAL A 216 -55.79 70.61 -42.70
N ARG A 217 -55.50 71.55 -41.80
CA ARG A 217 -54.52 72.62 -41.97
C ARG A 217 -53.06 72.13 -42.07
N ALA A 218 -52.65 71.15 -41.27
CA ALA A 218 -51.33 70.53 -41.35
C ALA A 218 -51.14 69.67 -42.61
N GLN A 219 -52.22 69.04 -43.11
CA GLN A 219 -52.21 68.39 -44.43
C GLN A 219 -52.12 69.41 -45.57
N TYR A 220 -52.83 70.54 -45.49
CA TYR A 220 -52.72 71.61 -46.47
C TYR A 220 -51.30 72.22 -46.45
N ILE A 221 -50.73 72.46 -45.27
CA ILE A 221 -49.34 72.94 -45.13
C ILE A 221 -48.35 71.88 -45.62
N LYS A 222 -48.52 70.58 -45.33
CA LYS A 222 -47.66 69.53 -45.89
C LYS A 222 -47.78 69.42 -47.40
N GLN A 223 -48.96 69.63 -47.98
CA GLN A 223 -49.17 69.57 -49.41
C GLN A 223 -48.61 70.82 -50.11
N ASP A 224 -48.72 71.99 -49.50
CA ASP A 224 -48.16 73.25 -50.01
C ASP A 224 -46.63 73.30 -49.83
N VAL A 225 -46.10 72.85 -48.69
CA VAL A 225 -44.66 72.66 -48.45
C VAL A 225 -44.08 71.58 -49.36
N ARG A 226 -44.79 70.48 -49.63
CA ARG A 226 -44.36 69.49 -50.65
C ARG A 226 -44.41 70.06 -52.07
N ARG A 227 -45.30 71.00 -52.36
CA ARG A 227 -45.35 71.69 -53.66
C ARG A 227 -44.20 72.70 -53.79
N GLN A 228 -43.88 73.43 -52.72
CA GLN A 228 -42.73 74.34 -52.68
C GLN A 228 -41.39 73.60 -52.64
N LEU A 229 -41.30 72.46 -51.94
CA LEU A 229 -40.11 71.60 -51.96
C LEU A 229 -39.91 70.96 -53.33
N ARG A 230 -40.96 70.56 -54.05
CA ARG A 230 -40.81 70.10 -55.45
C ARG A 230 -40.32 71.20 -56.40
N LEU A 231 -40.74 72.44 -56.16
CA LEU A 231 -40.23 73.60 -56.90
C LEU A 231 -38.78 73.97 -56.50
N PHE A 232 -38.33 73.57 -55.31
CA PHE A 232 -36.96 73.76 -54.84
C PHE A 232 -36.02 72.58 -55.19
N THR A 233 -36.52 71.34 -55.29
CA THR A 233 -35.71 70.15 -55.66
C THR A 233 -35.55 69.96 -57.17
N ASP A 234 -36.23 70.76 -58.00
CA ASP A 234 -35.90 70.91 -59.42
C ASP A 234 -34.74 71.92 -59.65
N GLU A 235 -34.29 72.61 -58.60
CA GLU A 235 -33.10 73.47 -58.63
C GLU A 235 -32.12 73.08 -57.49
N HIS A 236 -31.20 72.16 -57.80
CA HIS A 236 -29.94 71.81 -57.10
C HIS A 236 -29.89 70.45 -56.36
N MET A 237 -28.96 69.61 -56.84
CA MET A 237 -28.61 68.26 -56.38
C MET A 237 -27.62 68.28 -55.19
N ASP A 238 -27.67 67.29 -54.29
CA ASP A 238 -26.66 66.21 -54.13
C ASP A 238 -26.92 65.35 -52.85
N ASP A 239 -27.22 64.06 -53.02
CA ASP A 239 -27.64 63.10 -51.97
C ASP A 239 -26.44 62.40 -51.27
N GLN A 240 -25.21 62.80 -51.56
CA GLN A 240 -24.00 62.11 -51.08
C GLN A 240 -23.54 62.49 -49.66
N VAL A 241 -24.00 63.62 -49.09
CA VAL A 241 -23.49 64.10 -47.78
C VAL A 241 -24.24 63.48 -46.59
N VAL A 242 -25.50 63.07 -46.77
CA VAL A 242 -26.33 62.52 -45.68
C VAL A 242 -25.98 61.07 -45.37
N HIS A 243 -25.46 60.32 -46.35
CA HIS A 243 -25.20 58.90 -46.22
C HIS A 243 -23.88 58.58 -45.49
N ASP A 244 -22.92 59.52 -45.48
CA ASP A 244 -21.62 59.35 -44.82
C ASP A 244 -21.67 59.67 -43.31
N LEU A 245 -22.57 60.56 -42.86
CA LEU A 245 -22.71 60.88 -41.43
C LEU A 245 -23.27 59.70 -40.61
N VAL A 246 -24.14 58.88 -41.21
CA VAL A 246 -24.81 57.77 -40.53
C VAL A 246 -23.90 56.53 -40.41
N ARG A 247 -22.87 56.42 -41.26
CA ARG A 247 -21.96 55.26 -41.27
C ARG A 247 -20.85 55.34 -40.21
N GLN A 248 -20.41 56.53 -39.83
CA GLN A 248 -19.35 56.69 -38.81
C GLN A 248 -19.83 56.32 -37.39
N GLU A 249 -21.08 56.59 -37.06
CA GLU A 249 -21.62 56.38 -35.70
C GLU A 249 -21.88 54.90 -35.34
N LEU A 250 -21.96 54.02 -36.36
CA LEU A 250 -22.24 52.60 -36.19
C LEU A 250 -20.99 51.72 -36.02
N VAL A 251 -19.80 52.22 -36.39
CA VAL A 251 -18.53 51.44 -36.33
C VAL A 251 -17.85 51.56 -34.97
N GLU A 252 -17.99 52.68 -34.25
CA GLU A 252 -17.36 52.89 -32.93
C GLU A 252 -17.95 52.03 -31.80
N LYS A 253 -19.18 51.50 -31.96
CA LYS A 253 -19.85 50.71 -30.89
C LYS A 253 -19.62 49.21 -30.94
N THR A 254 -18.95 48.70 -31.98
CA THR A 254 -18.76 47.24 -32.18
C THR A 254 -17.39 46.70 -31.77
N THR A 255 -16.43 47.54 -31.36
CA THR A 255 -15.05 47.12 -31.03
C THR A 255 -14.84 46.59 -29.60
N ASP A 256 -15.83 46.68 -28.70
CA ASP A 256 -15.67 46.32 -27.28
C ASP A 256 -15.96 44.84 -26.93
N ILE A 257 -16.18 43.94 -27.91
CA ILE A 257 -16.56 42.53 -27.65
C ILE A 257 -15.45 41.52 -28.05
N ALA A 258 -14.31 41.96 -28.56
CA ALA A 258 -13.32 41.08 -29.20
C ALA A 258 -12.17 40.52 -28.31
N THR A 259 -12.31 40.44 -26.97
CA THR A 259 -11.24 39.94 -26.08
C THR A 259 -11.46 38.53 -25.51
N LEU A 260 -12.54 37.83 -25.90
CA LEU A 260 -12.80 36.45 -25.47
C LEU A 260 -12.07 35.37 -26.32
N SER A 261 -11.51 35.74 -27.47
CA SER A 261 -10.80 34.79 -28.35
C SER A 261 -9.37 34.47 -27.89
N ASP A 262 -8.75 35.30 -27.04
CA ASP A 262 -7.36 35.10 -26.60
C ASP A 262 -7.22 34.18 -25.37
N LEU A 263 -8.33 33.86 -24.69
CA LEU A 263 -8.33 32.96 -23.52
C LEU A 263 -8.46 31.47 -23.88
N GLN A 264 -8.75 31.12 -25.14
CA GLN A 264 -8.79 29.72 -25.59
C GLN A 264 -7.42 29.16 -26.00
N ALA A 265 -6.40 30.00 -26.23
CA ALA A 265 -5.05 29.55 -26.60
C ALA A 265 -4.17 29.10 -25.42
N LEU A 266 -4.62 29.28 -24.17
CA LEU A 266 -3.85 28.90 -22.96
C LEU A 266 -4.22 27.52 -22.38
N LYS A 267 -5.12 26.77 -23.02
CA LYS A 267 -5.60 25.48 -22.50
C LYS A 267 -4.96 24.24 -23.13
N GLU A 268 -4.13 24.38 -24.17
CA GLU A 268 -3.49 23.24 -24.84
C GLU A 268 -2.03 22.97 -24.41
N HIS A 269 -1.51 23.68 -23.39
CA HIS A 269 -0.13 23.46 -22.91
C HIS A 269 0.00 22.81 -21.53
N TYR A 270 -1.07 22.24 -20.98
CA TYR A 270 -1.05 21.45 -19.73
C TYR A 270 -2.02 20.26 -19.78
N VAL A 271 -1.71 19.26 -20.63
CA VAL A 271 -1.94 17.82 -20.40
C VAL A 271 -0.80 17.07 -21.07
#